data_AF-A0A2N0M883-F1
#
_entry.id   AF-A0A2N0M883-F1
#
_cell.length_a   1.000
_cell.length_b   1.000
_cell.length_c   1.000
_cell.angle_alpha   90.00
_cell.angle_beta   90.00
_cell.angle_gamma   90.00
#
_symmetry.space_group_name_H-M   'P 1'
#
loop_
_entity.id
_entity.type
_entity.pdbx_description
1 polymer ?
#
loop_
_entity_poly.entity_id
_entity_poly.type
_entity_poly.pdbx_seq_one_letter_code
_entity_poly.pdbx_strand_id
1 'polypeptide(L)'
;MLETFILPSTPPEGVVESLKPDVHVLESEETYGKVAVEPLMRGFGLTIGNPLRRILLSSTKGSAVTWVKIEDVVHEYAAVPGVKEEVMELLLNIKRIRIRSQSDRPGKMRLEVSGEGQVCAGDISTSSDFEIVNPELHLATLDSQDSRLFIEFNVEQGVGYQQAIQSEGADSLPVDVLPVDAIFSPVRKVNYNVERTRVGQVTDYERLVLEVWTDGTIKPVDAVRESAENLVNHFFLFSNLNREVEAGVERSSLVVSPEVFQTPIDRLELSPRTLNCLKRAHITKVGEVLDMSDDELLKIRNFGDKSLTELREKLAERGITVGGDEPEDANAEADGVAVADTPGTVGAIAPEDISDLLRAGEGPAPAGDLTGEAGGWTLEEESEDEGQDDSDLDDENDENLEDED
;
A
#
# COMPACT_ATOMS: atom_id res chain seq x y z
N MET A 1 9.68 -51.82 56.71
CA MET A 1 8.80 -50.78 56.13
C MET A 1 9.64 -49.54 55.88
N LEU A 2 10.15 -49.40 54.65
CA LEU A 2 10.65 -48.14 54.10
C LEU A 2 10.22 -48.17 52.63
N GLU A 3 9.02 -47.64 52.38
CA GLU A 3 8.52 -47.45 51.01
C GLU A 3 9.35 -46.37 50.35
N THR A 4 10.09 -46.75 49.32
CA THR A 4 10.76 -45.82 48.43
C THR A 4 9.69 -45.05 47.67
N PHE A 5 9.38 -43.83 48.13
CA PHE A 5 8.56 -42.89 47.40
C PHE A 5 9.29 -42.52 46.10
N ILE A 6 8.87 -43.14 45.01
CA ILE A 6 9.21 -42.72 43.65
C ILE A 6 8.35 -41.49 43.37
N LEU A 7 8.95 -40.31 43.37
CA LEU A 7 8.30 -39.10 42.87
C LEU A 7 7.91 -39.34 41.40
N PRO A 8 6.65 -39.09 40.99
CA PRO A 8 6.28 -39.16 39.58
C PRO A 8 7.13 -38.12 38.84
N SER A 9 7.76 -38.56 37.75
CA SER A 9 8.51 -37.69 36.85
C SER A 9 7.65 -36.50 36.46
N THR A 10 8.09 -35.30 36.83
CA THR A 10 7.56 -34.04 36.29
C THR A 10 7.47 -34.20 34.76
N PRO A 11 6.32 -33.92 34.12
CA PRO A 11 6.29 -33.90 32.67
C PRO A 11 7.37 -32.91 32.19
N PRO A 12 8.08 -33.21 31.08
CA PRO A 12 9.10 -32.31 30.58
C PRO A 12 8.49 -30.93 30.39
N GLU A 13 8.96 -29.96 31.16
CA GLU A 13 8.75 -28.54 30.87
C GLU A 13 9.21 -28.29 29.44
N GLY A 14 8.33 -27.73 28.61
CA GLY A 14 8.72 -27.19 27.31
C GLY A 14 8.14 -27.87 26.08
N VAL A 15 7.00 -28.55 26.15
CA VAL A 15 6.13 -28.59 24.95
C VAL A 15 5.34 -27.29 24.95
N VAL A 16 5.94 -26.24 24.37
CA VAL A 16 5.17 -25.05 24.00
C VAL A 16 4.24 -25.51 22.89
N GLU A 17 3.03 -25.92 23.28
CA GLU A 17 1.96 -26.18 22.33
C GLU A 17 1.83 -24.91 21.50
N SER A 18 2.07 -25.01 20.18
CA SER A 18 2.05 -23.87 19.28
C SER A 18 0.62 -23.36 19.19
N LEU A 19 0.30 -22.46 20.12
CA LEU A 19 -0.99 -21.78 20.19
C LEU A 19 -1.12 -20.92 18.95
N LYS A 20 -2.12 -21.28 18.12
CA LYS A 20 -2.46 -20.50 16.94
C LYS A 20 -3.33 -19.33 17.40
N PRO A 21 -2.88 -18.07 17.27
CA PRO A 21 -3.74 -16.92 17.56
C PRO A 21 -4.93 -16.93 16.59
N ASP A 22 -6.12 -16.67 17.11
CA ASP A 22 -7.35 -16.52 16.32
C ASP A 22 -7.83 -15.07 16.34
N VAL A 23 -8.55 -14.68 15.30
CA VAL A 23 -9.09 -13.33 15.13
C VAL A 23 -10.61 -13.39 15.30
N HIS A 24 -11.12 -12.70 16.30
CA HIS A 24 -12.54 -12.61 16.61
C HIS A 24 -13.07 -11.22 16.29
N VAL A 25 -14.09 -11.14 15.44
CA VAL A 25 -14.85 -9.89 15.23
C VAL A 25 -15.91 -9.82 16.34
N LEU A 26 -15.73 -8.88 17.26
CA LEU A 26 -16.66 -8.68 18.39
C LEU A 26 -17.89 -7.88 17.93
N GLU A 27 -17.65 -6.78 17.23
CA GLU A 27 -18.68 -5.88 16.72
C GLU A 27 -18.32 -5.46 15.30
N SER A 28 -19.30 -5.43 14.41
CA SER A 28 -19.13 -5.00 13.03
C SER A 28 -20.38 -4.25 12.58
N GLU A 29 -20.30 -2.93 12.65
CA GLU A 29 -21.26 -2.02 12.04
C GLU A 29 -20.68 -1.45 10.73
N GLU A 30 -21.41 -0.54 10.10
CA GLU A 30 -20.97 0.07 8.84
C GLU A 30 -19.85 1.10 9.04
N THR A 31 -19.90 1.89 10.12
CA THR A 31 -18.92 2.93 10.44
C THR A 31 -18.02 2.59 11.63
N TYR A 32 -18.33 1.54 12.37
CA TYR A 32 -17.59 1.14 13.58
C TYR A 32 -17.34 -0.37 13.60
N GLY A 33 -16.13 -0.78 13.99
CA GLY A 33 -15.81 -2.18 14.14
C GLY A 33 -14.83 -2.42 15.28
N LYS A 34 -14.99 -3.58 15.92
CA LYS A 34 -14.20 -4.03 17.05
C LYS A 34 -13.70 -5.45 16.79
N VAL A 35 -12.38 -5.59 16.72
CA VAL A 35 -11.69 -6.86 16.40
C VAL A 35 -10.78 -7.22 17.56
N ALA A 36 -10.81 -8.46 18.00
CA ALA A 36 -9.94 -9.00 19.05
C ALA A 36 -9.03 -10.09 18.49
N VAL A 37 -7.78 -10.14 18.94
CA VAL A 37 -6.82 -11.19 18.61
C VAL A 37 -6.31 -11.82 19.90
N GLU A 38 -6.50 -13.12 20.05
CA GLU A 38 -6.02 -13.91 21.19
C GLU A 38 -5.80 -15.39 20.81
N PRO A 39 -4.91 -16.11 21.50
CA PRO A 39 -3.94 -15.64 22.48
C PRO A 39 -2.64 -15.14 21.84
N LEU A 40 -2.13 -14.00 22.30
CA LEU A 40 -0.84 -13.44 21.91
C LEU A 40 0.20 -13.63 23.01
N MET A 41 1.46 -13.84 22.64
CA MET A 41 2.55 -13.83 23.61
C MET A 41 2.69 -12.44 24.24
N ARG A 42 3.19 -12.40 25.48
CA ARG A 42 3.44 -11.15 26.20
C ARG A 42 4.29 -10.17 25.36
N GLY A 43 3.84 -8.92 25.26
CA GLY A 43 4.47 -7.87 24.47
C GLY A 43 4.04 -7.80 23.01
N PHE A 44 3.47 -8.88 22.43
CA PHE A 44 3.01 -8.86 21.04
C PHE A 44 1.76 -8.01 20.82
N GLY A 45 0.94 -7.77 21.86
CA GLY A 45 -0.22 -6.88 21.73
C GLY A 45 0.17 -5.48 21.28
N LEU A 46 1.23 -4.91 21.86
CA LEU A 46 1.74 -3.59 21.47
C LEU A 46 2.47 -3.63 20.13
N THR A 47 3.26 -4.68 19.88
CA THR A 47 4.03 -4.87 18.65
C THR A 47 3.13 -4.98 17.42
N ILE A 48 1.93 -5.55 17.55
CA ILE A 48 0.95 -5.66 16.47
C ILE A 48 0.01 -4.45 16.44
N GLY A 49 -0.50 -4.04 17.60
CA GLY A 49 -1.52 -2.99 17.70
C GLY A 49 -1.02 -1.62 17.24
N ASN A 50 0.20 -1.22 17.62
CA ASN A 50 0.72 0.11 17.29
C ASN A 50 1.00 0.27 15.77
N PRO A 51 1.69 -0.68 15.08
CA PRO A 51 1.86 -0.60 13.63
C PRO A 51 0.54 -0.66 12.86
N LEU A 52 -0.41 -1.54 13.24
CA LEU A 52 -1.72 -1.59 12.59
C LEU A 52 -2.47 -0.26 12.71
N ARG A 53 -2.45 0.37 13.89
CA ARG A 53 -3.04 1.69 14.10
C ARG A 53 -2.41 2.75 13.18
N ARG A 54 -1.10 2.70 12.97
CA ARG A 54 -0.40 3.66 12.08
C ARG A 54 -0.84 3.46 10.63
N ILE A 55 -0.82 2.23 10.13
CA ILE A 55 -1.15 1.91 8.74
C ILE A 55 -2.61 2.22 8.43
N LEU A 56 -3.53 1.90 9.35
CA LEU A 56 -4.95 2.23 9.20
C LEU A 56 -5.17 3.74 8.98
N LEU A 57 -4.40 4.59 9.66
CA LEU A 57 -4.52 6.04 9.55
C LEU A 57 -3.74 6.62 8.35
N SER A 58 -2.62 6.01 7.95
CA SER A 58 -1.72 6.57 6.94
C SER A 58 -1.89 6.00 5.53
N SER A 59 -2.23 4.72 5.41
CA SER A 59 -1.98 3.92 4.20
C SER A 59 -3.18 3.10 3.74
N THR A 60 -4.36 3.37 4.28
CA THR A 60 -5.62 2.82 3.76
C THR A 60 -5.97 3.55 2.47
N LYS A 61 -6.33 2.80 1.42
CA LYS A 61 -6.79 3.39 0.16
C LYS A 61 -8.16 4.02 0.32
N GLY A 62 -8.38 5.12 -0.36
CA GLY A 62 -9.71 5.71 -0.49
C GLY A 62 -9.81 6.63 -1.69
N SER A 63 -11.00 7.16 -1.91
CA SER A 63 -11.31 7.99 -3.08
C SER A 63 -11.70 9.39 -2.64
N ALA A 64 -11.19 10.39 -3.35
CA ALA A 64 -11.47 11.79 -3.06
C ALA A 64 -11.53 12.61 -4.36
N VAL A 65 -12.16 13.79 -4.27
CA VAL A 65 -12.19 14.76 -5.36
C VAL A 65 -10.87 15.53 -5.38
N THR A 66 -10.16 15.52 -6.51
CA THR A 66 -8.86 16.22 -6.65
C THR A 66 -8.98 17.59 -7.29
N TRP A 67 -9.94 17.76 -8.20
CA TRP A 67 -10.26 19.05 -8.79
C TRP A 67 -11.72 19.13 -9.18
N VAL A 68 -12.18 20.37 -9.31
CA VAL A 68 -13.56 20.73 -9.63
C VAL A 68 -13.55 21.78 -10.73
N LYS A 69 -14.42 21.61 -11.72
CA LYS A 69 -14.68 22.61 -12.76
C LYS A 69 -16.10 23.10 -12.63
N ILE A 70 -16.28 24.38 -12.34
CA ILE A 70 -17.58 25.04 -12.19
C ILE A 70 -17.80 25.94 -13.42
N GLU A 71 -18.99 25.89 -14.02
CA GLU A 71 -19.33 26.77 -15.16
C GLU A 71 -19.26 28.25 -14.73
N ASP A 72 -18.73 29.11 -15.61
CA ASP A 72 -18.61 30.56 -15.42
C ASP A 72 -17.76 31.01 -14.22
N VAL A 73 -16.97 30.11 -13.60
CA VAL A 73 -16.04 30.41 -12.51
C VAL A 73 -14.60 30.18 -12.95
N VAL A 74 -13.77 31.21 -12.80
CA VAL A 74 -12.34 31.16 -13.15
C VAL A 74 -11.45 30.95 -11.93
N HIS A 75 -11.87 31.43 -10.76
CA HIS A 75 -11.07 31.38 -9.54
C HIS A 75 -11.93 31.17 -8.29
N GLU A 76 -11.30 30.69 -7.21
CA GLU A 76 -11.95 30.32 -5.94
C GLU A 76 -12.63 31.47 -5.19
N TYR A 77 -12.21 32.72 -5.44
CA TYR A 77 -12.80 33.91 -4.78
C TYR A 77 -14.06 34.46 -5.47
N ALA A 78 -14.54 33.80 -6.52
CA ALA A 78 -15.73 34.26 -7.24
C ALA A 78 -17.01 33.84 -6.49
N ALA A 79 -18.10 34.57 -6.75
CA ALA A 79 -19.45 34.13 -6.42
C ALA A 79 -20.07 33.45 -7.65
N VAL A 80 -20.85 32.39 -7.43
CA VAL A 80 -21.60 31.73 -8.51
C VAL A 80 -22.96 32.44 -8.66
N PRO A 81 -23.30 32.98 -9.84
CA PRO A 81 -24.58 33.65 -10.04
C PRO A 81 -25.76 32.71 -9.74
N GLY A 82 -26.67 33.16 -8.87
CA GLY A 82 -27.90 32.40 -8.55
C GLY A 82 -27.73 31.27 -7.52
N VAL A 83 -26.54 31.15 -6.91
CA VAL A 83 -26.24 30.28 -5.78
C VAL A 83 -25.98 31.15 -4.55
N LYS A 84 -26.48 30.71 -3.40
CA LYS A 84 -26.34 31.44 -2.14
C LYS A 84 -24.93 31.39 -1.55
N GLU A 85 -24.26 30.24 -1.67
CA GLU A 85 -22.93 29.96 -1.15
C GLU A 85 -21.83 30.49 -2.09
N GLU A 86 -20.70 30.93 -1.50
CA GLU A 86 -19.51 31.32 -2.26
C GLU A 86 -18.74 30.08 -2.76
N VAL A 87 -17.89 30.26 -3.78
CA VAL A 87 -17.11 29.14 -4.35
C VAL A 87 -16.22 28.47 -3.29
N MET A 88 -15.60 29.22 -2.39
CA MET A 88 -14.80 28.65 -1.28
C MET A 88 -15.63 27.75 -0.34
N GLU A 89 -16.86 28.16 -0.01
CA GLU A 89 -17.76 27.37 0.83
C GLU A 89 -18.21 26.10 0.10
N LEU A 90 -18.50 26.23 -1.19
CA LEU A 90 -18.82 25.11 -2.07
C LEU A 90 -17.68 24.10 -2.15
N LEU A 91 -16.43 24.54 -2.35
CA LEU A 91 -15.25 23.67 -2.36
C LEU A 91 -15.07 22.94 -1.01
N LEU A 92 -15.33 23.62 0.11
CA LEU A 92 -15.26 23.00 1.44
C LEU A 92 -16.35 21.93 1.63
N ASN A 93 -17.55 22.16 1.13
CA ASN A 93 -18.64 21.17 1.13
C ASN A 93 -18.30 19.97 0.23
N ILE A 94 -17.73 20.21 -0.95
CA ILE A 94 -17.29 19.16 -1.88
C ILE A 94 -16.22 18.27 -1.23
N LYS A 95 -15.28 18.84 -0.47
CA LYS A 95 -14.27 18.08 0.28
C LYS A 95 -14.86 17.14 1.35
N ARG A 96 -16.13 17.34 1.74
CA ARG A 96 -16.86 16.47 2.68
C ARG A 96 -17.60 15.33 2.01
N ILE A 97 -17.66 15.28 0.68
CA ILE A 97 -18.26 14.15 -0.04
C ILE A 97 -17.46 12.88 0.27
N ARG A 98 -18.16 11.76 0.45
CA ARG A 98 -17.59 10.44 0.66
C ARG A 98 -17.95 9.54 -0.51
N ILE A 99 -16.91 9.06 -1.18
CA ILE A 99 -17.03 8.34 -2.45
C ILE A 99 -16.41 6.97 -2.27
N ARG A 100 -17.20 5.94 -2.54
CA ARG A 100 -16.73 4.56 -2.65
C ARG A 100 -16.51 4.26 -4.13
N SER A 101 -15.27 4.02 -4.51
CA SER A 101 -14.94 3.57 -5.86
C SER A 101 -14.83 2.05 -5.91
N GLN A 102 -15.38 1.43 -6.95
CA GLN A 102 -15.21 0.00 -7.26
C GLN A 102 -13.99 -0.26 -8.16
N SER A 103 -13.39 0.78 -8.75
CA SER A 103 -12.29 0.64 -9.69
C SER A 103 -11.11 1.56 -9.37
N ASP A 104 -9.90 1.09 -9.63
CA ASP A 104 -8.66 1.83 -9.36
C ASP A 104 -8.34 2.90 -10.42
N ARG A 105 -9.32 3.26 -11.25
CA ARG A 105 -9.14 4.25 -12.33
C ARG A 105 -9.68 5.61 -11.90
N PRO A 106 -9.01 6.71 -12.29
CA PRO A 106 -9.57 8.03 -12.13
C PRO A 106 -10.84 8.16 -12.98
N GLY A 107 -11.80 8.92 -12.50
CA GLY A 107 -13.06 9.10 -13.20
C GLY A 107 -13.71 10.43 -12.89
N LYS A 108 -14.74 10.75 -13.68
CA LYS A 108 -15.42 12.04 -13.64
C LYS A 108 -16.87 11.87 -13.24
N MET A 109 -17.35 12.78 -12.39
CA MET A 109 -18.75 12.90 -12.02
C MET A 109 -19.28 14.26 -12.44
N ARG A 110 -20.59 14.41 -12.59
CA ARG A 110 -21.20 15.68 -12.99
C ARG A 110 -22.41 16.00 -12.14
N LEU A 111 -22.60 17.26 -11.82
CA LEU A 111 -23.79 17.79 -11.18
C LEU A 111 -24.41 18.80 -12.14
N GLU A 112 -25.67 18.57 -12.50
CA GLU A 112 -26.48 19.45 -13.33
C GLU A 112 -27.83 19.63 -12.63
N VAL A 113 -28.03 20.80 -12.04
CA VAL A 113 -29.27 21.13 -11.32
C VAL A 113 -29.77 22.48 -11.81
N SER A 114 -31.09 22.58 -11.98
CA SER A 114 -31.78 23.82 -12.37
C SER A 114 -33.04 23.98 -11.51
N GLY A 115 -33.37 25.22 -11.17
CA GLY A 115 -34.51 25.54 -10.32
C GLY A 115 -34.12 25.97 -8.91
N GLU A 116 -35.10 26.48 -8.17
CA GLU A 116 -34.93 26.94 -6.78
C GLU A 116 -34.94 25.73 -5.83
N GLY A 117 -33.97 25.65 -4.92
CA GLY A 117 -33.91 24.55 -3.95
C GLY A 117 -32.53 24.27 -3.37
N GLN A 118 -32.47 23.32 -2.43
CA GLN A 118 -31.22 22.80 -1.89
C GLN A 118 -30.66 21.72 -2.82
N VAL A 119 -29.34 21.77 -3.03
CA VAL A 119 -28.59 20.81 -3.83
C VAL A 119 -27.78 19.93 -2.89
N CYS A 120 -28.03 18.63 -2.96
CA CYS A 120 -27.37 17.64 -2.12
C CYS A 120 -26.38 16.79 -2.94
N ALA A 121 -25.48 16.08 -2.25
CA ALA A 121 -24.55 15.17 -2.91
C ALA A 121 -25.26 14.03 -3.67
N GLY A 122 -26.48 13.66 -3.26
CA GLY A 122 -27.31 12.69 -3.97
C GLY A 122 -27.76 13.13 -5.36
N ASP A 123 -27.71 14.43 -5.68
CA ASP A 123 -28.07 14.96 -7.02
C ASP A 123 -26.93 14.83 -8.04
N ILE A 124 -25.75 14.40 -7.60
CA ILE A 124 -24.59 14.19 -8.48
C ILE A 124 -24.85 12.96 -9.36
N SER A 125 -24.72 13.16 -10.67
CA SER A 125 -24.69 12.08 -11.66
C SER A 125 -23.36 11.33 -11.58
N THR A 126 -23.39 10.14 -10.97
CA THR A 126 -22.25 9.23 -10.87
C THR A 126 -22.25 8.19 -11.99
N SER A 127 -21.07 7.69 -12.35
CA SER A 127 -20.94 6.47 -13.16
C SER A 127 -21.12 5.22 -12.28
N SER A 128 -21.24 4.05 -12.90
CA SER A 128 -21.34 2.77 -12.18
C SER A 128 -20.14 2.46 -11.27
N ASP A 129 -19.01 3.13 -11.51
CA ASP A 129 -17.76 2.88 -10.81
C ASP A 129 -17.69 3.62 -9.46
N PHE A 130 -18.53 4.65 -9.26
CA PHE A 130 -18.53 5.48 -8.06
C PHE A 130 -19.90 5.48 -7.36
N GLU A 131 -19.88 5.28 -6.05
CA GLU A 131 -21.03 5.36 -5.17
C GLU A 131 -20.81 6.47 -4.14
N ILE A 132 -21.80 7.35 -3.97
CA ILE A 132 -21.76 8.39 -2.93
C ILE A 132 -22.37 7.80 -1.65
N VAL A 133 -21.58 7.82 -0.58
CA VAL A 133 -21.96 7.19 0.70
C VAL A 133 -22.84 8.12 1.54
N ASN A 134 -22.69 9.44 1.39
CA ASN A 134 -23.42 10.47 2.13
C ASN A 134 -24.29 11.36 1.20
N PRO A 135 -25.36 10.81 0.60
CA PRO A 135 -26.20 11.55 -0.35
C PRO A 135 -26.91 12.76 0.26
N GLU A 136 -27.11 12.79 1.58
CA GLU A 136 -27.75 13.87 2.34
C GLU A 136 -26.88 15.11 2.53
N LEU A 137 -25.60 15.06 2.15
CA LEU A 137 -24.68 16.17 2.33
C LEU A 137 -25.13 17.38 1.50
N HIS A 138 -25.38 18.50 2.19
CA HIS A 138 -25.65 19.79 1.56
C HIS A 138 -24.42 20.31 0.82
N LEU A 139 -24.58 20.65 -0.47
CA LEU A 139 -23.53 21.26 -1.29
C LEU A 139 -23.77 22.75 -1.48
N ALA A 140 -24.97 23.13 -1.93
CA ALA A 140 -25.34 24.49 -2.29
C ALA A 140 -26.86 24.72 -2.22
N THR A 141 -27.28 25.97 -2.27
CA THR A 141 -28.67 26.42 -2.33
C THR A 141 -28.86 27.35 -3.53
N LEU A 142 -29.83 27.06 -4.39
CA LEU A 142 -30.19 27.86 -5.54
C LEU A 142 -31.32 28.85 -5.18
N ASP A 143 -31.07 30.14 -5.41
CA ASP A 143 -31.94 31.23 -4.96
C ASP A 143 -33.13 31.54 -5.89
N SER A 144 -33.13 31.01 -7.12
CA SER A 144 -34.13 31.38 -8.15
C SER A 144 -34.46 30.22 -9.08
N GLN A 145 -35.66 30.25 -9.67
CA GLN A 145 -36.10 29.21 -10.62
C GLN A 145 -35.30 29.16 -11.92
N ASP A 146 -34.66 30.27 -12.28
CA ASP A 146 -33.79 30.37 -13.47
C ASP A 146 -32.31 30.06 -13.14
N SER A 147 -31.98 29.80 -11.87
CA SER A 147 -30.63 29.44 -11.46
C SER A 147 -30.27 28.05 -11.98
N ARG A 148 -29.04 27.93 -12.50
CA ARG A 148 -28.48 26.68 -13.00
C ARG A 148 -27.08 26.49 -12.43
N LEU A 149 -26.77 25.27 -12.00
CA LEU A 149 -25.47 24.93 -11.45
C LEU A 149 -24.93 23.70 -12.18
N PHE A 150 -23.78 23.89 -12.82
CA PHE A 150 -23.06 22.87 -13.55
C PHE A 150 -21.66 22.71 -12.95
N ILE A 151 -21.38 21.52 -12.46
CA ILE A 151 -20.08 21.17 -11.86
C ILE A 151 -19.60 19.84 -12.42
N GLU A 152 -18.35 19.80 -12.89
CA GLU A 152 -17.63 18.56 -13.19
C GLU A 152 -16.60 18.30 -12.08
N PHE A 153 -16.62 17.08 -11.54
CA PHE A 153 -15.70 16.63 -10.49
C PHE A 153 -14.77 15.59 -11.07
N ASN A 154 -13.52 15.61 -10.63
CA ASN A 154 -12.58 14.52 -10.87
C ASN A 154 -12.31 13.77 -9.58
N VAL A 155 -12.52 12.46 -9.64
CA VAL A 155 -12.35 11.55 -8.53
C VAL A 155 -11.15 10.67 -8.83
N GLU A 156 -10.23 10.63 -7.88
CA GLU A 156 -9.06 9.76 -7.95
C GLU A 156 -9.00 8.89 -6.70
N GLN A 157 -8.28 7.78 -6.82
CA GLN A 157 -7.92 6.97 -5.69
C GLN A 157 -6.50 7.29 -5.25
N GLY A 158 -6.29 7.29 -3.95
CA GLY A 158 -4.99 7.57 -3.37
C GLY A 158 -4.89 7.06 -1.94
N VAL A 159 -3.83 7.47 -1.27
CA VAL A 159 -3.58 7.19 0.15
C VAL A 159 -3.25 8.48 0.87
N GLY A 160 -3.68 8.60 2.12
CA GLY A 160 -3.35 9.74 2.98
C GLY A 160 -3.97 11.05 2.50
N TYR A 161 -3.13 12.09 2.42
CA TYR A 161 -3.52 13.45 2.12
C TYR A 161 -2.65 14.02 1.01
N GLN A 162 -3.29 14.67 0.03
CA GLN A 162 -2.61 15.41 -1.01
C GLN A 162 -3.13 16.84 -1.03
N GLN A 163 -2.21 17.79 -0.89
CA GLN A 163 -2.53 19.21 -0.97
C GLN A 163 -2.85 19.60 -2.42
N ALA A 164 -3.79 20.53 -2.59
CA ALA A 164 -4.02 21.20 -3.86
C ALA A 164 -2.76 22.00 -4.24
N ILE A 165 -2.07 21.59 -5.28
CA ILE A 165 -0.97 22.34 -5.87
C ILE A 165 -1.45 22.84 -7.23
N GLN A 166 -1.46 24.16 -7.43
CA GLN A 166 -1.47 24.71 -8.78
C GLN A 166 -0.07 24.53 -9.35
N SER A 167 0.14 23.48 -10.14
CA SER A 167 1.41 23.28 -10.84
C SER A 167 1.59 24.41 -11.86
N GLU A 168 2.68 25.18 -11.75
CA GLU A 168 3.12 26.09 -12.80
C GLU A 168 3.99 25.28 -13.80
N GLY A 169 3.42 24.87 -14.94
CA GLY A 169 4.15 24.05 -15.92
C GLY A 169 3.28 23.45 -17.04
N ALA A 170 3.88 22.57 -17.86
CA ALA A 170 3.22 21.92 -19.01
C ALA A 170 2.10 20.93 -18.62
N ASP A 171 2.11 20.43 -17.38
CA ASP A 171 1.06 19.61 -16.76
C ASP A 171 0.09 20.44 -15.89
N SER A 172 0.00 21.75 -16.14
CA SER A 172 -0.92 22.63 -15.41
C SER A 172 -2.37 22.31 -15.77
N LEU A 173 -3.21 22.28 -14.73
CA LEU A 173 -4.65 22.23 -14.92
C LEU A 173 -5.11 23.48 -15.71
N PRO A 174 -6.12 23.37 -16.59
CA PRO A 174 -6.69 24.53 -17.27
C PRO A 174 -7.09 25.61 -16.26
N VAL A 175 -7.04 26.88 -16.69
CA VAL A 175 -7.33 28.05 -15.82
C VAL A 175 -8.73 27.95 -15.18
N ASP A 176 -9.66 27.31 -15.87
CA ASP A 176 -11.05 27.07 -15.48
C ASP A 176 -11.25 25.80 -14.61
N VAL A 177 -10.18 25.26 -14.02
CA VAL A 177 -10.22 24.13 -13.07
C VAL A 177 -9.68 24.57 -11.71
N LEU A 178 -10.48 24.31 -10.68
CA LEU A 178 -10.16 24.62 -9.29
C LEU A 178 -9.61 23.35 -8.61
N PRO A 179 -8.33 23.31 -8.21
CA PRO A 179 -7.79 22.19 -7.46
C PRO A 179 -8.34 22.17 -6.03
N VAL A 180 -8.56 20.99 -5.50
CA VAL A 180 -9.07 20.77 -4.13
C VAL A 180 -8.15 19.80 -3.41
N ASP A 181 -7.90 20.05 -2.12
CA ASP A 181 -7.11 19.10 -1.35
C ASP A 181 -7.84 17.76 -1.24
N ALA A 182 -7.16 16.69 -1.62
CA ALA A 182 -7.71 15.36 -1.59
C ALA A 182 -7.40 14.66 -0.26
N ILE A 183 -8.46 14.30 0.47
CA ILE A 183 -8.38 13.46 1.68
C ILE A 183 -8.81 12.05 1.29
N PHE A 184 -7.83 11.18 1.01
CA PHE A 184 -8.09 9.80 0.63
C PHE A 184 -8.28 8.86 1.81
N SER A 185 -8.07 9.31 3.05
CA SER A 185 -8.15 8.44 4.23
C SER A 185 -9.60 8.22 4.68
N PRO A 186 -10.13 6.97 4.61
CA PRO A 186 -11.50 6.67 5.04
C PRO A 186 -11.61 6.38 6.55
N VAL A 187 -10.47 6.18 7.23
CA VAL A 187 -10.42 5.87 8.67
C VAL A 187 -10.27 7.16 9.48
N ARG A 188 -11.24 7.44 10.36
CA ARG A 188 -11.25 8.68 11.17
C ARG A 188 -10.51 8.51 12.49
N LYS A 189 -10.67 7.34 13.11
CA LYS A 189 -10.11 7.08 14.45
C LYS A 189 -9.80 5.60 14.58
N VAL A 190 -8.70 5.31 15.28
CA VAL A 190 -8.32 3.97 15.68
C VAL A 190 -7.84 4.00 17.11
N ASN A 191 -8.34 3.08 17.91
CA ASN A 191 -7.96 2.84 19.29
C ASN A 191 -7.58 1.37 19.48
N TYR A 192 -6.66 1.07 20.37
CA TYR A 192 -6.36 -0.31 20.74
C TYR A 192 -6.13 -0.44 22.24
N ASN A 193 -6.54 -1.57 22.79
CA ASN A 193 -6.31 -1.95 24.18
C ASN A 193 -5.66 -3.32 24.24
N VAL A 194 -4.73 -3.50 25.18
CA VAL A 194 -4.08 -4.80 25.41
C VAL A 194 -4.51 -5.30 26.79
N GLU A 195 -5.23 -6.42 26.78
CA GLU A 195 -5.75 -7.10 27.97
C GLU A 195 -4.95 -8.38 28.23
N ARG A 196 -4.97 -8.89 29.47
CA ARG A 196 -4.38 -10.21 29.77
C ARG A 196 -5.43 -11.29 29.56
N THR A 197 -5.07 -12.38 28.90
CA THR A 197 -5.93 -13.54 28.66
C THR A 197 -5.34 -14.79 29.29
N ARG A 198 -6.21 -15.69 29.76
CA ARG A 198 -5.80 -16.96 30.38
C ARG A 198 -6.08 -18.10 29.41
N VAL A 199 -5.06 -18.89 29.13
CA VAL A 199 -5.18 -20.10 28.31
C VAL A 199 -4.81 -21.32 29.15
N GLY A 200 -5.80 -22.14 29.47
CA GLY A 200 -5.63 -23.28 30.36
C GLY A 200 -5.12 -22.87 31.76
N GLN A 201 -3.90 -23.28 32.09
CA GLN A 201 -3.26 -22.95 33.37
C GLN A 201 -2.36 -21.71 33.31
N VAL A 202 -2.10 -21.18 32.11
CA VAL A 202 -1.14 -20.10 31.87
C VAL A 202 -1.89 -18.77 31.73
N THR A 203 -1.46 -17.73 32.45
CA THR A 203 -2.18 -16.44 32.58
C THR A 203 -1.43 -15.23 32.00
N ASP A 204 -0.29 -15.43 31.36
CA ASP A 204 0.60 -14.36 30.86
C ASP A 204 0.39 -14.03 29.37
N TYR A 205 -0.56 -14.69 28.70
CA TYR A 205 -0.96 -14.33 27.35
C TYR A 205 -1.70 -12.99 27.32
N GLU A 206 -1.64 -12.34 26.17
CA GLU A 206 -2.28 -11.07 25.87
C GLU A 206 -3.41 -11.24 24.86
N ARG A 207 -4.37 -10.33 24.95
CA ARG A 207 -5.48 -10.14 24.02
C ARG A 207 -5.41 -8.72 23.51
N LEU A 208 -5.28 -8.54 22.21
CA LEU A 208 -5.32 -7.24 21.58
C LEU A 208 -6.75 -6.95 21.13
N VAL A 209 -7.35 -5.87 21.61
CA VAL A 209 -8.66 -5.38 21.18
C VAL A 209 -8.45 -4.10 20.38
N LEU A 210 -8.82 -4.11 19.11
CA LEU A 210 -8.72 -3.00 18.17
C LEU A 210 -10.11 -2.45 17.87
N GLU A 211 -10.28 -1.14 18.00
CA GLU A 211 -11.50 -0.40 17.72
C GLU A 211 -11.24 0.59 16.58
N VAL A 212 -12.03 0.53 15.52
CA VAL A 212 -11.83 1.28 14.28
C VAL A 212 -13.12 2.02 13.91
N TRP A 213 -13.00 3.31 13.62
CA TRP A 213 -14.09 4.15 13.12
C TRP A 213 -13.79 4.60 11.69
N THR A 214 -14.66 4.26 10.75
CA THR A 214 -14.59 4.65 9.34
C THR A 214 -15.70 5.63 9.00
N ASP A 215 -15.61 6.26 7.83
CA ASP A 215 -16.66 7.14 7.30
C ASP A 215 -17.72 6.43 6.45
N GLY A 216 -17.76 5.09 6.51
CA GLY A 216 -18.69 4.26 5.74
C GLY A 216 -18.20 3.90 4.34
N THR A 217 -17.14 4.54 3.82
CA THR A 217 -16.58 4.22 2.49
C THR A 217 -16.03 2.80 2.43
N ILE A 218 -15.35 2.38 3.49
CA ILE A 218 -14.83 1.03 3.71
C ILE A 218 -15.39 0.46 5.01
N LYS A 219 -15.69 -0.84 5.01
CA LYS A 219 -16.06 -1.53 6.26
C LYS A 219 -14.85 -1.62 7.18
N PRO A 220 -15.00 -1.40 8.49
CA PRO A 220 -13.88 -1.42 9.44
C PRO A 220 -13.08 -2.74 9.42
N VAL A 221 -13.75 -3.88 9.28
CA VAL A 221 -13.10 -5.20 9.21
C VAL A 221 -12.25 -5.35 7.95
N ASP A 222 -12.73 -4.83 6.81
CA ASP A 222 -12.00 -4.88 5.55
C ASP A 222 -10.80 -3.93 5.57
N ALA A 223 -10.93 -2.75 6.20
CA ALA A 223 -9.82 -1.83 6.42
C ALA A 223 -8.70 -2.45 7.28
N VAL A 224 -9.05 -3.21 8.31
CA VAL A 224 -8.08 -3.96 9.14
C VAL A 224 -7.37 -5.03 8.31
N ARG A 225 -8.09 -5.74 7.43
CA ARG A 225 -7.49 -6.74 6.51
C ARG A 225 -6.50 -6.09 5.55
N GLU A 226 -6.90 -5.03 4.86
CA GLU A 226 -6.03 -4.29 3.93
C GLU A 226 -4.78 -3.74 4.63
N SER A 227 -4.95 -3.20 5.84
CA SER A 227 -3.83 -2.70 6.65
C SER A 227 -2.87 -3.81 7.09
N ALA A 228 -3.39 -4.99 7.43
CA ALA A 228 -2.56 -6.14 7.79
C ALA A 228 -1.76 -6.66 6.58
N GLU A 229 -2.40 -6.76 5.41
CA GLU A 229 -1.72 -7.14 4.15
C GLU A 229 -0.62 -6.14 3.81
N ASN A 230 -0.90 -4.84 3.94
CA ASN A 230 0.09 -3.79 3.70
C ASN A 230 1.28 -3.91 4.68
N LEU A 231 1.03 -4.19 5.96
CA LEU A 231 2.08 -4.42 6.95
C LEU A 231 2.93 -5.65 6.61
N VAL A 232 2.32 -6.75 6.18
CA VAL A 232 3.03 -7.96 5.76
C VAL A 232 3.91 -7.68 4.55
N ASN A 233 3.42 -6.93 3.55
CA ASN A 233 4.21 -6.54 2.37
C ASN A 233 5.46 -5.75 2.76
N HIS A 234 5.36 -4.85 3.73
CA HIS A 234 6.52 -4.12 4.26
C HIS A 234 7.49 -5.04 5.00
N PHE A 235 6.99 -5.95 5.84
CA PHE A 235 7.86 -6.93 6.53
C PHE A 235 8.50 -7.95 5.59
N PHE A 236 7.86 -8.24 4.45
CA PHE A 236 8.41 -9.14 3.44
C PHE A 236 9.76 -8.65 2.90
N LEU A 237 9.95 -7.33 2.78
CA LEU A 237 11.23 -6.72 2.40
C LEU A 237 12.35 -7.09 3.39
N PHE A 238 12.05 -7.02 4.69
CA PHE A 238 13.00 -7.40 5.74
C PHE A 238 13.25 -8.91 5.81
N SER A 239 12.25 -9.73 5.48
CA SER A 239 12.44 -11.19 5.41
C SER A 239 13.47 -11.60 4.34
N ASN A 240 13.65 -10.75 3.32
CA ASN A 240 14.55 -10.99 2.20
C ASN A 240 15.88 -10.21 2.31
N LEU A 241 16.18 -9.58 3.46
CA LEU A 241 17.27 -8.60 3.64
C LEU A 241 18.72 -9.16 3.50
N ASN A 242 18.89 -10.44 3.17
CA ASN A 242 20.20 -11.04 2.85
C ASN A 242 20.13 -11.95 1.61
N ARG A 243 19.08 -11.83 0.81
CA ARG A 243 19.01 -12.43 -0.54
C ARG A 243 19.49 -11.39 -1.56
N GLU A 244 20.69 -10.86 -1.39
CA GLU A 244 21.30 -10.07 -2.46
C GLU A 244 21.68 -11.02 -3.62
N VAL A 245 21.12 -10.74 -4.80
CA VAL A 245 21.50 -11.27 -6.12
C VAL A 245 21.18 -12.76 -6.41
N GLU A 246 19.90 -13.06 -6.59
CA GLU A 246 19.46 -13.67 -7.87
C GLU A 246 18.61 -12.64 -8.64
N ALA A 247 19.07 -11.39 -8.67
CA ALA A 247 18.53 -10.35 -9.54
C ALA A 247 19.00 -10.66 -10.96
N GLY A 248 18.25 -11.55 -11.60
CA GLY A 248 18.49 -12.13 -12.92
C GLY A 248 17.40 -13.11 -13.30
N VAL A 249 16.67 -13.65 -12.31
CA VAL A 249 15.35 -14.21 -12.53
C VAL A 249 14.36 -13.18 -12.01
N GLU A 250 13.72 -12.44 -12.93
CA GLU A 250 12.40 -11.90 -12.64
C GLU A 250 11.55 -13.08 -12.16
N ARG A 251 11.43 -13.24 -10.84
CA ARG A 251 10.30 -13.95 -10.26
C ARG A 251 9.11 -13.04 -10.56
N SER A 252 8.60 -13.15 -11.78
CA SER A 252 7.23 -12.81 -12.09
C SER A 252 6.40 -13.32 -10.92
N SER A 253 5.55 -12.45 -10.40
CA SER A 253 4.57 -12.81 -9.39
C SER A 253 3.92 -14.12 -9.81
N LEU A 254 4.34 -15.24 -9.20
CA LEU A 254 3.66 -16.51 -9.35
C LEU A 254 2.35 -16.37 -8.60
N VAL A 255 1.38 -15.74 -9.28
CA VAL A 255 -0.04 -15.85 -8.99
C VAL A 255 -0.46 -17.26 -9.43
N VAL A 256 0.13 -18.28 -8.80
CA VAL A 256 -0.39 -19.63 -8.92
C VAL A 256 -1.51 -19.71 -7.91
N SER A 257 -2.75 -19.73 -8.40
CA SER A 257 -3.94 -19.86 -7.55
C SER A 257 -3.78 -21.06 -6.61
N PRO A 258 -4.17 -20.95 -5.31
CA PRO A 258 -4.02 -22.02 -4.32
C PRO A 258 -4.62 -23.38 -4.74
N GLU A 259 -5.60 -23.37 -5.64
CA GLU A 259 -6.24 -24.56 -6.22
C GLU A 259 -5.29 -25.40 -7.10
N VAL A 260 -4.39 -24.74 -7.83
CA VAL A 260 -3.43 -25.42 -8.71
C VAL A 260 -2.34 -26.10 -7.88
N PHE A 261 -1.89 -25.45 -6.80
CA PHE A 261 -0.87 -25.98 -5.90
C PHE A 261 -1.31 -27.29 -5.21
N GLN A 262 -2.59 -27.41 -4.88
CA GLN A 262 -3.16 -28.60 -4.21
C GLN A 262 -3.64 -29.68 -5.17
N THR A 263 -3.53 -29.46 -6.49
CA THR A 263 -3.98 -30.44 -7.48
C THR A 263 -3.09 -31.70 -7.41
N PRO A 264 -3.67 -32.91 -7.45
CA PRO A 264 -2.88 -34.15 -7.51
C PRO A 264 -2.24 -34.34 -8.88
N ILE A 265 -1.02 -34.88 -8.91
CA ILE A 265 -0.26 -35.11 -10.16
C ILE A 265 -0.98 -36.06 -11.15
N ASP A 266 -1.93 -36.86 -10.67
CA ASP A 266 -2.74 -37.76 -11.51
C ASP A 266 -3.64 -37.02 -12.51
N ARG A 267 -3.90 -35.73 -12.29
CA ARG A 267 -4.67 -34.88 -13.22
C ARG A 267 -3.82 -34.20 -14.29
N LEU A 268 -2.50 -34.34 -14.24
CA LEU A 268 -1.56 -33.76 -15.21
C LEU A 268 -1.34 -34.64 -16.45
N GLU A 269 -2.19 -35.66 -16.70
CA GLU A 269 -2.16 -36.53 -17.89
C GLU A 269 -0.74 -36.94 -18.37
N LEU A 270 0.15 -37.18 -17.41
CA LEU A 270 1.54 -37.55 -17.66
C LEU A 270 1.63 -38.99 -18.17
N SER A 271 2.69 -39.33 -18.91
CA SER A 271 2.94 -40.70 -19.30
C SER A 271 3.00 -41.63 -18.07
N PRO A 272 2.59 -42.91 -18.24
CA PRO A 272 2.66 -43.89 -17.15
C PRO A 272 4.05 -44.05 -16.55
N ARG A 273 5.11 -43.69 -17.29
CA ARG A 273 6.49 -43.72 -16.81
C ARG A 273 6.77 -42.56 -15.86
N THR A 274 6.52 -41.32 -16.29
CA THR A 274 6.77 -40.09 -15.53
C THR A 274 5.94 -40.06 -14.24
N LEU A 275 4.66 -40.43 -14.33
CA LEU A 275 3.75 -40.52 -13.17
C LEU A 275 4.24 -41.54 -12.12
N ASN A 276 4.70 -42.72 -12.56
CA ASN A 276 5.20 -43.75 -11.65
C ASN A 276 6.55 -43.40 -11.02
N CYS A 277 7.38 -42.61 -11.70
CA CYS A 277 8.63 -42.10 -11.14
C CYS A 277 8.33 -41.09 -10.02
N LEU A 278 7.42 -40.14 -10.25
CA LEU A 278 7.01 -39.14 -9.25
C LEU A 278 6.34 -39.78 -8.04
N LYS A 279 5.42 -40.75 -8.24
CA LYS A 279 4.78 -41.48 -7.13
C LYS A 279 5.77 -42.27 -6.26
N ARG A 280 6.83 -42.82 -6.86
CA ARG A 280 7.89 -43.53 -6.10
C ARG A 280 8.79 -42.58 -5.33
N ALA A 281 8.91 -41.34 -5.78
CA ALA A 281 9.60 -40.27 -5.07
C ALA A 281 8.73 -39.61 -3.98
N HIS A 282 7.54 -40.16 -3.71
CA HIS A 282 6.54 -39.60 -2.78
C HIS A 282 6.01 -38.21 -3.16
N ILE A 283 6.19 -37.81 -4.41
CA ILE A 283 5.64 -36.56 -4.95
C ILE A 283 4.24 -36.86 -5.45
N THR A 284 3.23 -36.26 -4.82
CA THR A 284 1.81 -36.54 -5.09
C THR A 284 1.01 -35.32 -5.52
N LYS A 285 1.53 -34.12 -5.24
CA LYS A 285 0.88 -32.84 -5.58
C LYS A 285 1.72 -32.02 -6.54
N VAL A 286 1.05 -31.16 -7.31
CA VAL A 286 1.74 -30.23 -8.22
C VAL A 286 2.62 -29.24 -7.46
N GLY A 287 2.19 -28.76 -6.30
CA GLY A 287 3.01 -27.87 -5.47
C GLY A 287 4.36 -28.48 -5.06
N GLU A 288 4.38 -29.77 -4.72
CA GLU A 288 5.62 -30.49 -4.36
C GLU A 288 6.59 -30.61 -5.53
N VAL A 289 6.09 -30.62 -6.77
CA VAL A 289 6.92 -30.61 -7.99
C VAL A 289 7.50 -29.21 -8.24
N LEU A 290 6.73 -28.15 -7.96
CA LEU A 290 7.15 -26.76 -8.15
C LEU A 290 8.17 -26.28 -7.10
N ASP A 291 8.13 -26.88 -5.90
CA ASP A 291 9.09 -26.58 -4.83
C ASP A 291 10.46 -27.27 -5.03
N MET A 292 10.54 -28.26 -5.93
CA MET A 292 11.77 -29.00 -6.23
C MET A 292 12.47 -28.44 -7.48
N SER A 293 13.80 -28.43 -7.45
CA SER A 293 14.61 -28.02 -8.60
C SER A 293 14.75 -29.14 -9.65
N ASP A 294 15.00 -28.76 -10.91
CA ASP A 294 15.23 -29.71 -12.02
C ASP A 294 16.32 -30.75 -11.71
N ASP A 295 17.41 -30.31 -11.10
CA ASP A 295 18.53 -31.17 -10.71
C ASP A 295 18.13 -32.19 -9.65
N GLU A 296 17.14 -31.88 -8.82
CA GLU A 296 16.59 -32.80 -7.83
C GLU A 296 15.61 -33.79 -8.48
N LEU A 297 14.84 -33.34 -9.47
CA LEU A 297 13.95 -34.21 -10.24
C LEU A 297 14.75 -35.21 -11.09
N LEU A 298 15.87 -34.82 -11.68
CA LEU A 298 16.76 -35.70 -12.44
C LEU A 298 17.49 -36.75 -11.58
N LYS A 299 17.63 -36.51 -10.27
CA LYS A 299 18.17 -37.51 -9.32
C LYS A 299 17.19 -38.64 -9.01
N ILE A 300 15.91 -38.49 -9.36
CA ILE A 300 14.90 -39.52 -9.14
C ILE A 300 15.21 -40.73 -10.02
N ARG A 301 15.20 -41.92 -9.42
CA ARG A 301 15.53 -43.17 -10.10
C ARG A 301 14.60 -43.41 -11.31
N ASN A 302 15.20 -43.50 -12.50
CA ASN A 302 14.52 -43.67 -13.80
C ASN A 302 13.73 -42.44 -14.29
N PHE A 303 13.86 -41.29 -13.64
CA PHE A 303 13.49 -39.99 -14.17
C PHE A 303 14.64 -39.48 -15.03
N GLY A 304 14.36 -38.86 -16.16
CA GLY A 304 15.37 -38.39 -17.10
C GLY A 304 14.83 -37.28 -17.98
N ASP A 305 15.65 -36.76 -18.88
CA ASP A 305 15.39 -35.51 -19.61
C ASP A 305 14.04 -35.52 -20.34
N LYS A 306 13.68 -36.65 -20.98
CA LYS A 306 12.38 -36.79 -21.66
C LYS A 306 11.17 -36.68 -20.74
N SER A 307 11.29 -37.15 -19.50
CA SER A 307 10.23 -37.05 -18.48
C SER A 307 10.15 -35.63 -17.91
N LEU A 308 11.27 -34.90 -17.87
CA LEU A 308 11.34 -33.51 -17.43
C LEU A 308 10.70 -32.59 -18.48
N THR A 309 11.03 -32.77 -19.76
CA THR A 309 10.41 -32.03 -20.87
C THR A 309 8.90 -32.27 -20.92
N GLU A 310 8.46 -33.52 -20.78
CA GLU A 310 7.04 -33.88 -20.73
C GLU A 310 6.30 -33.20 -19.56
N LEU A 311 6.93 -33.19 -18.39
CA LEU A 311 6.38 -32.53 -17.20
C LEU A 311 6.24 -31.02 -17.41
N ARG A 312 7.26 -30.37 -18.00
CA ARG A 312 7.24 -28.93 -18.31
C ARG A 312 6.16 -28.56 -19.32
N GLU A 313 6.03 -29.34 -20.39
CA GLU A 313 5.01 -29.11 -21.42
C GLU A 313 3.60 -29.19 -20.83
N LYS A 314 3.34 -30.18 -19.97
CA LYS A 314 2.04 -30.35 -19.31
C LYS A 314 1.76 -29.31 -18.23
N LEU A 315 2.78 -28.78 -17.56
CA LEU A 315 2.65 -27.66 -16.64
C LEU A 315 2.38 -26.35 -17.41
N ALA A 316 3.06 -26.13 -18.54
CA ALA A 316 2.86 -24.97 -19.41
C ALA A 316 1.46 -24.95 -20.05
N GLU A 317 0.93 -26.10 -20.49
CA GLU A 317 -0.46 -26.23 -20.97
C GLU A 317 -1.50 -25.77 -19.94
N ARG A 318 -1.20 -25.85 -18.64
CA ARG A 318 -2.07 -25.39 -17.55
C ARG A 318 -1.71 -23.98 -17.04
N GLY A 319 -0.86 -23.25 -17.75
CA GLY A 319 -0.48 -21.88 -17.41
C GLY A 319 0.56 -21.77 -16.28
N ILE A 320 1.27 -22.86 -15.98
CA ILE A 320 2.30 -22.92 -14.94
C ILE A 320 3.66 -22.98 -15.66
N THR A 321 4.29 -21.83 -15.88
CA THR A 321 5.61 -21.77 -16.52
C THR A 321 6.71 -21.97 -15.48
N VAL A 322 7.34 -23.13 -15.48
CA VAL A 322 8.55 -23.41 -14.67
C VAL A 322 9.76 -22.99 -15.50
N GLY A 323 10.38 -21.88 -15.13
CA GLY A 323 11.56 -21.35 -15.83
C GLY A 323 12.73 -22.33 -15.79
N GLY A 324 13.18 -22.76 -16.97
CA GLY A 324 14.44 -23.48 -17.17
C GLY A 324 14.57 -23.97 -18.60
N ASP A 325 15.52 -23.35 -19.31
CA ASP A 325 16.24 -23.75 -20.52
C ASP A 325 15.48 -24.54 -21.61
N GLU A 326 15.28 -23.86 -22.74
CA GLU A 326 14.95 -24.50 -24.02
C GLU A 326 16.08 -25.47 -24.44
N PRO A 327 15.76 -26.70 -24.89
CA PRO A 327 16.78 -27.58 -25.44
C PRO A 327 17.12 -27.15 -26.87
N GLU A 328 18.37 -26.74 -27.09
CA GLU A 328 18.98 -26.74 -28.42
C GLU A 328 19.07 -28.19 -28.93
N ASP A 329 18.33 -28.54 -29.99
CA ASP A 329 18.87 -29.39 -31.08
C ASP A 329 17.95 -29.58 -32.31
N ALA A 330 18.58 -29.40 -33.48
CA ALA A 330 18.44 -30.10 -34.77
C ALA A 330 17.30 -29.79 -35.79
N ASN A 331 17.71 -29.04 -36.84
CA ASN A 331 17.53 -29.27 -38.29
C ASN A 331 16.16 -29.65 -38.90
N ALA A 332 15.65 -28.80 -39.82
CA ALA A 332 15.20 -29.21 -41.16
C ALA A 332 14.97 -28.01 -42.10
N GLU A 333 15.55 -28.09 -43.29
CA GLU A 333 15.41 -27.22 -44.46
C GLU A 333 13.97 -27.23 -45.03
N ALA A 334 13.49 -26.08 -45.56
CA ALA A 334 13.14 -25.90 -46.99
C ALA A 334 12.34 -24.60 -47.28
N ASP A 335 12.84 -23.89 -48.31
CA ASP A 335 12.17 -23.02 -49.29
C ASP A 335 11.41 -21.72 -48.90
N GLY A 336 12.12 -20.59 -49.09
CA GLY A 336 11.88 -19.69 -50.24
C GLY A 336 10.73 -18.67 -50.18
N VAL A 337 11.07 -17.37 -50.10
CA VAL A 337 10.87 -16.32 -51.15
C VAL A 337 11.10 -14.89 -50.59
N ALA A 338 12.09 -14.23 -51.20
CA ALA A 338 12.29 -12.79 -51.52
C ALA A 338 12.05 -11.60 -50.54
N VAL A 339 13.18 -10.94 -50.20
CA VAL A 339 13.55 -9.49 -50.30
C VAL A 339 12.62 -8.39 -49.76
N ALA A 340 13.05 -7.64 -48.73
CA ALA A 340 13.47 -6.21 -48.79
C ALA A 340 13.75 -5.57 -47.41
N ASP A 341 14.79 -4.72 -47.39
CA ASP A 341 15.17 -3.62 -46.50
C ASP A 341 15.78 -3.82 -45.07
N THR A 342 17.05 -3.40 -45.03
CA THR A 342 18.00 -2.90 -44.00
C THR A 342 17.46 -2.06 -42.82
N PRO A 343 18.31 -1.61 -41.85
CA PRO A 343 19.54 -2.20 -41.27
C PRO A 343 19.63 -2.09 -39.71
N GLY A 344 20.52 -2.88 -39.11
CA GLY A 344 21.50 -2.32 -38.15
C GLY A 344 21.13 -2.26 -36.67
N THR A 345 21.17 -3.41 -36.00
CA THR A 345 21.63 -3.55 -34.61
C THR A 345 23.03 -2.96 -34.43
N VAL A 346 23.21 -2.10 -33.42
CA VAL A 346 24.53 -1.67 -32.92
C VAL A 346 24.77 -2.36 -31.58
N GLY A 347 25.92 -3.05 -31.51
CA GLY A 347 26.36 -3.81 -30.34
C GLY A 347 26.80 -2.94 -29.17
N ALA A 348 26.96 -3.63 -28.04
CA ALA A 348 27.36 -3.08 -26.75
C ALA A 348 28.68 -2.28 -26.82
N ILE A 349 28.64 -1.10 -26.21
CA ILE A 349 29.76 -0.17 -26.06
C ILE A 349 30.63 -0.63 -24.88
N ALA A 350 31.95 -0.62 -25.06
CA ALA A 350 32.92 -0.99 -24.03
C ALA A 350 33.10 0.15 -22.99
N PRO A 351 33.56 -0.14 -21.76
CA PRO A 351 33.52 0.80 -20.63
C PRO A 351 34.39 2.06 -20.77
N GLU A 352 35.17 2.15 -21.84
CA GLU A 352 36.13 3.23 -22.09
C GLU A 352 35.50 4.43 -22.80
N ASP A 353 34.33 4.26 -23.44
CA ASP A 353 33.61 5.32 -24.16
C ASP A 353 32.69 6.17 -23.25
N ILE A 354 32.59 5.85 -21.96
CA ILE A 354 31.74 6.58 -20.99
C ILE A 354 32.45 7.84 -20.46
N SER A 355 33.79 7.86 -20.41
CA SER A 355 34.52 9.02 -19.87
C SER A 355 34.56 10.22 -20.83
N ASP A 356 34.41 9.99 -22.13
CA ASP A 356 34.44 11.06 -23.13
C ASP A 356 33.06 11.75 -23.32
N LEU A 357 31.97 11.11 -22.91
CA LEU A 357 30.63 11.71 -22.90
C LEU A 357 30.40 12.68 -21.72
N LEU A 358 31.09 12.48 -20.59
CA LEU A 358 31.01 13.37 -19.42
C LEU A 358 31.81 14.67 -19.58
N ARG A 359 32.62 14.82 -20.64
CA ARG A 359 33.43 16.02 -20.90
C ARG A 359 32.80 17.01 -21.89
N ALA A 360 31.63 16.69 -22.45
CA ALA A 360 30.98 17.48 -23.51
C ALA A 360 29.70 18.22 -23.07
N GLY A 361 29.49 18.39 -21.76
CA GLY A 361 28.25 18.93 -21.17
C GLY A 361 28.28 20.36 -20.64
N GLU A 362 29.32 21.16 -20.89
CA GLU A 362 29.32 22.60 -20.53
C GLU A 362 29.09 23.47 -21.76
N GLY A 363 27.84 23.89 -21.94
CA GLY A 363 27.47 25.01 -22.80
C GLY A 363 27.81 26.37 -22.16
N PRO A 364 27.86 27.47 -22.94
CA PRO A 364 28.57 28.68 -22.57
C PRO A 364 27.79 29.59 -21.61
N ALA A 365 28.52 30.21 -20.66
CA ALA A 365 28.01 31.25 -19.78
C ALA A 365 27.73 32.58 -20.54
N PRO A 366 26.77 33.40 -20.09
CA PRO A 366 26.49 34.71 -20.68
C PRO A 366 27.54 35.76 -20.29
N ALA A 367 27.89 36.62 -21.25
CA ALA A 367 28.82 37.73 -21.09
C ALA A 367 28.22 38.86 -20.24
N GLY A 368 29.02 39.41 -19.32
CA GLY A 368 28.73 40.61 -18.56
C GLY A 368 29.96 41.09 -17.79
N ASP A 369 30.47 42.22 -18.24
CA ASP A 369 31.66 42.97 -17.80
C ASP A 369 31.78 43.19 -16.28
N LEU A 370 33.01 43.39 -15.81
CA LEU A 370 33.48 44.31 -14.75
C LEU A 370 34.68 43.75 -13.95
N THR A 371 35.85 44.25 -14.31
CA THR A 371 36.97 44.69 -13.46
C THR A 371 37.00 44.30 -11.97
N GLY A 372 38.17 43.82 -11.52
CA GLY A 372 38.75 44.29 -10.25
C GLY A 372 38.96 43.25 -9.16
N GLU A 373 40.24 42.93 -8.96
CA GLU A 373 40.91 42.71 -7.66
C GLU A 373 40.49 41.52 -6.78
N ALA A 374 41.42 40.56 -6.72
CA ALA A 374 41.52 39.54 -5.68
C ALA A 374 41.78 40.17 -4.31
N GLY A 375 41.01 39.75 -3.31
CA GLY A 375 41.28 39.96 -1.90
C GLY A 375 40.82 38.74 -1.12
N GLY A 376 41.77 37.87 -0.76
CA GLY A 376 41.51 36.68 0.04
C GLY A 376 41.14 37.04 1.47
N TRP A 377 40.21 36.28 2.05
CA TRP A 377 39.93 36.28 3.49
C TRP A 377 39.91 34.83 3.96
N THR A 378 40.84 34.58 4.87
CA THR A 378 41.13 33.35 5.60
C THR A 378 40.04 33.02 6.61
N LEU A 379 39.87 31.71 6.85
CA LEU A 379 39.21 31.16 8.04
C LEU A 379 39.92 31.63 9.30
N GLU A 380 39.17 32.14 10.27
CA GLU A 380 39.56 32.18 11.68
C GLU A 380 38.49 31.44 12.50
N GLU A 381 38.94 30.36 13.14
CA GLU A 381 38.36 29.83 14.37
C GLU A 381 38.76 30.79 15.51
N GLU A 382 37.81 31.20 16.35
CA GLU A 382 38.14 31.59 17.72
C GLU A 382 37.11 31.06 18.72
N SER A 383 37.70 30.73 19.86
CA SER A 383 37.29 30.02 21.06
C SER A 383 36.39 30.82 22.02
N GLU A 384 35.69 30.04 22.86
CA GLU A 384 35.50 30.20 24.32
C GLU A 384 35.46 31.62 24.91
N ASP A 385 34.34 31.96 25.55
CA ASP A 385 34.38 32.79 26.76
C ASP A 385 33.39 32.28 27.81
N GLU A 386 33.89 32.20 29.04
CA GLU A 386 33.23 31.73 30.25
C GLU A 386 32.44 32.88 30.88
N GLY A 387 31.33 32.55 31.56
CA GLY A 387 30.61 33.50 32.41
C GLY A 387 29.86 32.75 33.50
N GLN A 388 30.45 32.70 34.69
CA GLN A 388 30.03 31.92 35.85
C GLN A 388 29.44 32.82 36.95
N ASP A 389 28.32 32.35 37.51
CA ASP A 389 27.76 32.46 38.87
C ASP A 389 27.34 33.79 39.54
N ASP A 390 26.03 33.81 39.85
CA ASP A 390 25.36 33.93 41.15
C ASP A 390 25.61 35.11 42.11
N SER A 391 24.51 35.80 42.48
CA SER A 391 24.00 35.82 43.87
C SER A 391 22.67 36.57 43.99
N ASP A 392 21.72 35.88 44.63
CA ASP A 392 20.78 36.30 45.68
C ASP A 392 19.85 37.51 45.46
N LEU A 393 18.54 37.30 45.72
CA LEU A 393 17.79 37.96 46.81
C LEU A 393 16.30 37.54 46.81
N ASP A 394 15.93 36.91 47.93
CA ASP A 394 14.71 37.05 48.74
C ASP A 394 13.37 36.42 48.33
N ASP A 395 13.10 35.29 49.00
CA ASP A 395 11.79 34.78 49.42
C ASP A 395 11.21 35.59 50.62
N GLU A 396 9.90 35.42 50.83
CA GLU A 396 9.07 35.70 52.02
C GLU A 396 8.47 37.13 52.19
N ASN A 397 7.13 37.20 52.09
CA ASN A 397 6.34 37.87 53.13
C ASN A 397 4.88 37.35 53.23
N ASP A 398 4.63 36.65 54.34
CA ASP A 398 3.47 36.58 55.23
C ASP A 398 2.01 36.79 54.78
N GLU A 399 1.24 35.73 55.05
CA GLU A 399 0.12 35.63 56.02
C GLU A 399 -0.71 36.88 56.40
N ASN A 400 -2.03 36.73 56.25
CA ASN A 400 -3.09 37.12 57.21
C ASN A 400 -4.46 36.87 56.54
N LEU A 401 -5.56 36.43 57.15
CA LEU A 401 -5.94 35.80 58.42
C LEU A 401 -7.48 35.61 58.28
N GLU A 402 -8.00 34.57 58.92
CA GLU A 402 -9.34 34.48 59.56
C GLU A 402 -10.59 34.50 58.65
N ASP A 403 -11.29 33.36 58.53
CA ASP A 403 -12.34 32.87 59.46
C ASP A 403 -13.62 33.73 59.39
N GLU A 404 -14.73 33.14 58.90
CA GLU A 404 -16.01 33.07 59.63
C GLU A 404 -17.06 32.27 58.80
N ASP A 405 -17.65 31.29 59.51
CA ASP A 405 -18.90 30.53 59.33
C ASP A 405 -19.05 29.37 58.32
#